data_AF-A0A7J8LZM0-F1
#
_entry.id   AF-A0A7J8LZM0-F1
#
_cell.length_a   1.000
_cell.length_b   1.000
_cell.length_c   1.000
_cell.angle_alpha   90.00
_cell.angle_beta   90.00
_cell.angle_gamma   90.00
#
_symmetry.space_group_name_H-M   'P 1'
#
loop_
_entity.id
_entity.type
_entity.pdbx_description
1 polymer ?
#
loop_
_entity_poly.entity_id
_entity_poly.type
_entity_poly.pdbx_seq_one_letter_code
_entity_poly.pdbx_strand_id
1 'polypeptide(L)'
;GIAFTEYGPYWRSLRKFCNQQHFTASKIESFAPSRKEVLTHFIESLKEAAAAKEVVNISKKVGNLNAKMILNMILGPVKKYEEFNLKEIIEELLYMVGVFNLADFVPFLGAFDLQVLCL
;
A
#
# COMPACT_ATOMS: atom_id res chain seq x y z
N GLY A 1 12.91 -6.26 5.69
CA GLY A 1 12.71 -4.90 5.15
C GLY A 1 12.70 -3.89 6.29
N ILE A 2 12.82 -2.58 6.02
CA ILE A 2 12.91 -1.52 7.06
C ILE A 2 11.85 -1.66 8.17
N ALA A 3 10.64 -2.14 7.85
CA ALA A 3 9.55 -2.34 8.80
C ALA A 3 9.78 -3.45 9.83
N PHE A 4 10.57 -4.48 9.51
CA PHE A 4 10.77 -5.69 10.33
C PHE A 4 12.20 -5.82 10.86
N THR A 5 13.07 -4.86 10.55
CA THR A 5 14.47 -4.87 10.99
C THR A 5 14.59 -4.15 12.33
N GLU A 6 15.34 -4.74 13.26
CA GLU A 6 15.63 -4.13 14.56
C GLU A 6 16.32 -2.76 14.41
N TYR A 7 16.11 -1.91 15.41
CA TYR A 7 16.71 -0.60 15.44
C TYR A 7 18.23 -0.69 15.60
N GLY A 8 18.97 -0.09 14.66
CA GLY A 8 20.42 -0.08 14.69
C GLY A 8 21.04 0.83 13.63
N PRO A 9 22.38 0.86 13.52
CA PRO A 9 23.08 1.68 12.52
C PRO A 9 22.57 1.43 11.09
N TYR A 10 22.32 0.17 10.74
CA TYR A 10 21.77 -0.20 9.43
C TYR A 10 20.38 0.39 9.19
N TRP A 11 19.44 0.17 10.12
CA TRP A 11 18.09 0.71 10.04
C TRP A 11 18.09 2.25 9.92
N ARG A 12 18.93 2.93 10.73
CA ARG A 12 19.07 4.39 10.68
C ARG A 12 19.57 4.88 9.32
N SER A 13 20.59 4.23 8.77
CA SER A 13 21.14 4.55 7.46
C SER A 13 20.12 4.37 6.35
N LEU A 14 19.38 3.26 6.35
CA LEU A 14 18.31 3.01 5.39
C LEU A 14 17.18 4.03 5.50
N ARG A 15 16.70 4.33 6.72
CA ARG A 15 15.64 5.32 6.92
C ARG A 15 16.07 6.72 6.48
N LYS A 16 17.32 7.10 6.75
CA LYS A 16 17.91 8.36 6.25
C LYS A 16 17.92 8.39 4.73
N PHE A 17 18.37 7.31 4.09
CA PHE A 17 18.38 7.19 2.62
C PHE A 17 16.98 7.37 2.02
N CYS A 18 15.97 6.65 2.52
CA CYS A 18 14.59 6.79 2.05
C CYS A 18 14.08 8.22 2.20
N ASN A 19 14.34 8.86 3.36
CA ASN A 19 13.92 10.24 3.59
C ASN A 19 14.57 11.23 2.63
N GLN A 20 15.85 11.04 2.31
CA GLN A 20 16.59 11.95 1.43
C GLN A 20 16.27 11.75 -0.06
N GLN A 21 15.90 10.54 -0.48
CA GLN A 21 15.68 10.23 -1.90
C GLN A 21 14.20 10.29 -2.30
N HIS A 22 13.30 9.82 -1.44
CA HIS A 22 11.90 9.63 -1.78
C HIS A 22 10.95 10.55 -1.01
N PHE A 23 11.23 10.83 0.27
CA PHE A 23 10.32 11.56 1.16
C PHE A 23 10.75 13.01 1.43
N THR A 24 11.52 13.63 0.54
CA THR A 24 11.79 15.08 0.64
C THR A 24 10.59 15.89 0.20
N ALA A 25 10.42 17.10 0.76
CA ALA A 25 9.32 18.00 0.39
C ALA A 25 9.27 18.26 -1.12
N SER A 26 10.43 18.56 -1.74
CA SER A 26 10.54 18.76 -3.18
C SER A 26 10.11 17.52 -3.99
N LYS A 27 10.49 16.31 -3.56
CA LYS A 27 10.07 15.09 -4.24
C LYS A 27 8.56 14.85 -4.08
N ILE A 28 8.01 15.07 -2.88
CA ILE A 28 6.57 14.98 -2.61
C ILE A 28 5.80 15.99 -3.48
N GLU A 29 6.29 17.21 -3.61
CA GLU A 29 5.70 18.24 -4.48
C GLU A 29 5.76 17.85 -5.96
N SER A 30 6.86 17.23 -6.41
CA SER A 30 6.98 16.76 -7.80
C SER A 30 5.89 15.74 -8.19
N PHE A 31 5.35 15.00 -7.21
CA PHE A 31 4.24 14.07 -7.42
C PHE A 31 2.84 14.71 -7.33
N ALA A 32 2.73 16.01 -7.00
CA ALA A 32 1.43 16.68 -6.87
C ALA A 32 0.55 16.58 -8.14
N PRO A 33 1.07 16.70 -9.38
CA PRO A 33 0.26 16.53 -10.58
C PRO A 33 -0.35 15.13 -10.68
N SER A 34 0.44 14.09 -10.43
CA SER A 34 -0.03 12.70 -10.45
C SER A 34 -1.08 12.45 -9.36
N ARG A 35 -0.86 12.97 -8.13
CA ARG A 35 -1.88 12.87 -7.07
C ARG A 35 -3.19 13.53 -7.45
N LYS A 36 -3.11 14.73 -8.06
CA LYS A 36 -4.29 15.47 -8.52
C LYS A 36 -5.05 14.67 -9.58
N GLU A 37 -4.34 14.09 -10.55
CA GLU A 37 -4.95 13.24 -11.58
C GLU A 37 -5.71 12.06 -10.98
N VAL A 38 -5.08 11.27 -10.10
CA VAL A 38 -5.74 10.11 -9.48
C VAL A 38 -6.94 10.54 -8.63
N LEU A 39 -6.82 11.65 -7.90
CA LEU A 39 -7.90 12.19 -7.09
C LEU A 39 -9.08 12.69 -7.94
N THR A 40 -8.82 13.35 -9.06
CA THR A 40 -9.86 13.80 -9.99
C THR A 40 -10.71 12.62 -10.48
N HIS A 41 -10.05 11.55 -10.96
CA HIS A 41 -10.75 10.33 -11.41
C HIS A 41 -11.57 9.69 -10.28
N PHE A 42 -11.05 9.70 -9.05
CA PHE A 42 -11.81 9.20 -7.90
C PHE A 42 -13.09 10.01 -7.65
N ILE A 43 -13.00 11.35 -7.68
CA ILE A 43 -14.15 12.25 -7.50
C ILE A 43 -15.17 12.06 -8.63
N GLU A 44 -14.73 11.94 -9.87
CA GLU A 44 -15.60 11.65 -11.02
C GLU A 44 -16.36 10.34 -10.83
N SER A 45 -15.66 9.27 -10.42
CA SER A 45 -16.30 7.97 -10.14
C SER A 45 -17.32 8.01 -9.00
N LEU A 46 -17.19 8.96 -8.06
CA LEU A 46 -18.16 9.17 -7.00
C LEU A 46 -19.38 9.96 -7.49
N LYS A 47 -19.16 10.96 -8.35
CA LYS A 47 -20.25 11.73 -8.98
C LYS A 47 -21.11 10.84 -9.85
N GLU A 48 -20.51 9.95 -10.64
CA GLU A 48 -21.22 8.98 -11.48
C GLU A 48 -22.08 8.04 -10.64
N ALA A 49 -21.51 7.44 -9.58
CA ALA A 49 -22.24 6.57 -8.67
C ALA A 49 -23.39 7.32 -7.96
N ALA A 50 -23.18 8.58 -7.57
CA ALA A 50 -24.22 9.41 -6.98
C ALA A 50 -25.35 9.73 -7.96
N ALA A 51 -25.03 10.03 -9.23
CA ALA A 51 -26.02 10.26 -10.28
C ALA A 51 -26.85 9.00 -10.56
N ALA A 52 -26.21 7.83 -10.52
CA ALA A 52 -26.87 6.53 -10.61
C ALA A 52 -27.61 6.09 -9.33
N LYS A 53 -27.49 6.86 -8.23
CA LYS A 53 -28.02 6.53 -6.89
C LYS A 53 -27.52 5.18 -6.35
N GLU A 54 -26.28 4.83 -6.69
CA GLU A 54 -25.66 3.59 -6.25
C GLU A 54 -25.17 3.68 -4.80
N VAL A 55 -25.27 2.56 -4.07
CA VAL A 55 -24.66 2.42 -2.75
C VAL A 55 -23.16 2.17 -2.93
N VAL A 56 -22.34 3.04 -2.36
CA VAL A 56 -20.88 2.98 -2.51
C VAL A 56 -20.21 2.66 -1.18
N ASN A 57 -19.36 1.63 -1.16
CA ASN A 57 -18.43 1.42 -0.07
C ASN A 57 -17.25 2.40 -0.18
N ILE A 58 -17.33 3.49 0.58
CA ILE A 58 -16.31 4.56 0.59
C ILE A 58 -14.96 4.03 1.06
N SER A 59 -14.91 3.20 2.11
CA SER A 59 -13.65 2.63 2.64
C SER A 59 -12.89 1.85 1.56
N LYS A 60 -13.59 1.01 0.78
CA LYS A 60 -12.99 0.26 -0.34
C LYS A 60 -12.49 1.21 -1.43
N LYS A 61 -13.28 2.23 -1.82
CA LYS A 61 -12.86 3.19 -2.85
C LYS A 61 -11.64 4.02 -2.40
N VAL A 62 -11.58 4.46 -1.14
CA VAL A 62 -10.42 5.19 -0.59
C VAL A 62 -9.20 4.28 -0.50
N GLY A 63 -9.36 3.01 -0.10
CA GLY A 63 -8.29 2.01 -0.14
C GLY A 63 -7.67 1.89 -1.55
N ASN A 64 -8.51 1.76 -2.57
CA ASN A 64 -8.08 1.70 -3.97
C ASN A 64 -7.36 2.99 -4.41
N LEU A 65 -7.86 4.17 -4.02
CA LEU A 65 -7.21 5.46 -4.29
C LEU A 65 -5.80 5.51 -3.71
N ASN A 66 -5.63 5.12 -2.44
CA ASN A 66 -4.34 5.09 -1.77
C ASN A 66 -3.36 4.13 -2.45
N ALA A 67 -3.81 2.91 -2.75
CA ALA A 67 -2.98 1.93 -3.46
C ALA A 67 -2.51 2.46 -4.82
N LYS A 68 -3.42 3.04 -5.61
CA LYS A 68 -3.11 3.61 -6.92
C LYS A 68 -2.13 4.79 -6.82
N MET A 69 -2.28 5.63 -5.79
CA MET A 69 -1.38 6.75 -5.53
C MET A 69 0.03 6.29 -5.13
N ILE A 70 0.14 5.31 -4.22
CA ILE A 70 1.42 4.75 -3.76
C ILE A 70 2.16 4.08 -4.94
N LEU A 71 1.46 3.23 -5.71
CA LEU A 71 2.04 2.57 -6.88
C LEU A 71 2.56 3.59 -7.91
N ASN A 72 1.80 4.66 -8.17
CA ASN A 72 2.23 5.75 -9.05
C ASN A 72 3.50 6.45 -8.57
N MET A 73 3.66 6.65 -7.26
CA MET A 73 4.84 7.30 -6.71
C MET A 73 6.08 6.41 -6.73
N ILE A 74 5.90 5.10 -6.54
CA ILE A 74 7.00 4.14 -6.48
C ILE A 74 7.46 3.74 -7.89
N LEU A 75 6.51 3.40 -8.77
CA LEU A 75 6.79 2.81 -10.08
C LEU A 75 6.63 3.82 -11.23
N GLY A 76 5.94 4.94 -11.00
CA GLY A 76 5.54 5.85 -12.06
C GLY A 76 4.16 5.50 -12.65
N PRO A 77 3.78 6.09 -13.80
CA PRO A 77 2.39 6.07 -14.29
C PRO A 77 1.77 4.66 -14.42
N VAL A 78 0.61 4.44 -13.78
CA VAL A 78 -0.12 3.16 -13.66
C VAL A 78 -0.34 2.41 -14.97
N LYS A 79 -0.48 3.11 -16.10
CA LYS A 79 -0.76 2.50 -17.42
C LYS A 79 0.27 1.44 -17.83
N LYS A 80 1.49 1.48 -17.27
CA LYS A 80 2.55 0.51 -17.53
C LYS A 80 2.47 -0.75 -16.67
N TYR A 81 1.60 -0.78 -15.66
CA TYR A 81 1.63 -1.81 -14.61
C TYR A 81 0.30 -2.53 -14.35
N GLU A 82 -0.79 -2.16 -15.03
CA GLU A 82 -2.03 -2.95 -15.00
C GLU A 82 -1.81 -4.40 -15.46
N GLU A 83 -0.78 -4.66 -16.26
CA GLU A 83 -0.38 -6.00 -16.70
C GLU A 83 0.18 -6.89 -15.57
N PHE A 84 0.66 -6.32 -14.46
CA PHE A 84 1.38 -7.07 -13.41
C PHE A 84 0.52 -7.44 -12.19
N ASN A 85 -0.80 -7.17 -12.20
CA ASN A 85 -1.72 -7.43 -11.07
C ASN A 85 -1.17 -6.99 -9.69
N LEU A 86 -0.32 -5.96 -9.64
CA LEU A 86 0.40 -5.55 -8.41
C LEU A 86 -0.54 -5.18 -7.26
N LYS A 87 -1.74 -4.71 -7.61
CA LYS A 87 -2.78 -4.39 -6.64
C LYS A 87 -3.20 -5.63 -5.85
N GLU A 88 -3.46 -6.74 -6.54
CA GLU A 88 -3.88 -8.00 -5.92
C GLU A 88 -2.78 -8.57 -5.02
N ILE A 89 -1.54 -8.54 -5.50
CA ILE A 89 -0.35 -8.93 -4.72
C ILE A 89 -0.21 -8.09 -3.44
N ILE A 90 -0.44 -6.78 -3.51
CA ILE A 90 -0.36 -5.90 -2.34
C ILE A 90 -1.52 -6.16 -1.37
N GLU A 91 -2.74 -6.38 -1.87
CA GLU A 91 -3.89 -6.73 -1.03
C GLU A 91 -3.68 -8.06 -0.31
N GLU A 92 -3.17 -9.08 -1.00
CA GLU A 92 -2.83 -10.38 -0.43
C GLU A 92 -1.68 -10.27 0.59
N LEU A 93 -0.63 -9.50 0.29
CA LEU A 93 0.45 -9.23 1.23
C LEU A 93 -0.05 -8.54 2.50
N LEU A 94 -0.87 -7.49 2.37
CA LEU A 94 -1.43 -6.77 3.52
C LEU A 94 -2.38 -7.65 4.34
N TYR A 95 -3.11 -8.54 3.67
CA TYR A 95 -3.92 -9.56 4.34
C TYR A 95 -3.04 -10.51 5.16
N MET A 96 -2.03 -11.11 4.56
CA MET A 96 -1.10 -12.03 5.25
C MET A 96 -0.39 -11.36 6.44
N VAL A 97 0.07 -10.11 6.28
CA VAL A 97 0.71 -9.35 7.36
C VAL A 97 -0.27 -8.96 8.47
N GLY A 98 -1.56 -8.81 8.14
CA GLY A 98 -2.61 -8.47 9.11
C GLY A 98 -3.19 -9.67 9.86
N VAL A 99 -3.01 -10.89 9.35
CA VAL A 99 -3.46 -12.12 10.00
C VAL A 99 -2.56 -12.43 11.20
N PHE A 100 -3.17 -12.94 12.26
CA PHE A 100 -2.44 -13.38 13.45
C PHE A 100 -1.56 -14.59 13.09
N ASN A 101 -0.28 -14.48 13.41
CA ASN A 101 0.69 -15.56 13.27
C ASN A 101 1.03 -16.14 14.66
N LEU A 102 0.66 -17.40 14.91
CA LEU A 102 0.89 -18.04 16.21
C LEU A 102 2.39 -18.22 16.52
N ALA A 103 3.21 -18.36 15.49
CA ALA A 103 4.66 -18.49 15.64
C ALA A 103 5.32 -17.25 16.28
N ASP A 104 4.71 -16.07 16.12
CA ASP A 104 5.22 -14.83 16.70
C ASP A 104 5.07 -14.79 18.23
N PHE A 105 4.12 -15.56 18.78
CA PHE A 105 3.84 -15.64 20.21
C PHE A 105 4.37 -16.92 20.85
N VAL A 106 4.45 -18.00 20.07
CA VAL A 106 4.83 -19.33 20.53
C VAL A 106 5.92 -19.89 19.60
N PRO A 107 7.20 -19.51 19.82
CA PRO A 107 8.29 -19.77 18.87
C PRO A 107 8.51 -21.25 18.55
N PHE A 108 8.21 -22.15 19.49
CA PHE A 108 8.35 -23.60 19.28
C PHE A 108 7.32 -24.17 18.29
N LEU A 109 6.21 -23.47 18.03
CA LEU A 109 5.24 -23.84 17.00
C LEU A 109 5.59 -23.26 15.62
N GLY A 110 6.67 -22.49 15.50
CA GLY A 110 7.09 -21.88 14.23
C GLY A 110 7.40 -22.87 13.11
N ALA A 111 7.76 -24.11 13.45
CA ALA A 111 7.99 -25.17 12.46
C ALA A 111 6.72 -25.62 11.71
N PHE A 112 5.53 -25.30 12.24
CA PHE A 112 4.24 -25.69 11.66
C PHE A 112 3.60 -24.58 10.80
N ASP A 113 4.21 -23.39 10.75
CA ASP A 113 3.72 -22.21 10.02
C ASP A 113 2.20 -21.99 10.20
N LEU A 114 1.77 -22.01 11.46
CA LEU A 114 0.36 -21.86 11.84
C LEU A 114 -0.08 -20.40 11.74
N GLN A 115 -0.28 -19.93 10.50
CA GLN A 115 -1.10 -18.77 10.23
C GLN A 115 -2.55 -19.15 10.59
N VAL A 116 -3.27 -18.27 11.30
CA VAL A 116 -4.64 -18.54 11.79
C VAL A 116 -5.65 -18.85 10.66
N LEU A 117 -5.24 -18.75 9.41
CA LEU A 117 -6.02 -19.18 8.23
C LEU A 117 -6.22 -20.71 8.11
N CYS A 118 -5.44 -21.53 8.83
CA CYS A 118 -5.56 -23.00 8.79
C CYS A 118 -6.52 -23.59 9.84
N LEU A 119 -7.31 -22.77 10.55
CA LEU A 119 -8.36 -23.21 11.49
C LEU A 119 -9.72 -22.60 11.14
#